data_AF-A0AAD0M730-F1
#
_entry.id   AF-A0AAD0M730-F1
#
_cell.length_a   1.000
_cell.length_b   1.000
_cell.length_c   1.000
_cell.angle_alpha   90.00
_cell.angle_beta   90.00
_cell.angle_gamma   90.00
#
_symmetry.space_group_name_H-M   'P 1'
#
loop_
_entity.id
_entity.type
_entity.pdbx_description
1 polymer ?
#
loop_
_entity_poly.entity_id
_entity_poly.type
_entity_poly.pdbx_seq_one_letter_code
_entity_poly.pdbx_strand_id
1 'polypeptide(L)'
;MTSLSQHDTQILLDETFRLSRNCELRRTSLRQGTSAQQLSQNFEYYQKLAYSCQEFLVGVQSQFPAAKDFFDWCDGECPVSIIAEVTQNIIPFAMTHESCHLTALGRWLSATLKAANESEDRRYSPLEKTKDLFGLLCRQLGDLEGEKYREPAFYIYGEFRDGFLHDSLYSRKVSHAIVNIIDDSVDNPEAARAWIKQIHDTCTQWPETGKVIKDTLRDRLMDDPVAGLDDLREYVLGQAMPTGFECSKRLRHLVERFFSTRRELDLEPDVSALLLNDRYMGEALIEDLIGCLEKAGKDAEDAYENHGATPDSPNLRNLTNFYKMAELDVDDLCKIAMVITGRISRGEIIDYEEKTPAVRMKAVMAQSRADSSSKYDPRWPEQAVMGSILMSLPQDILAEVAQDNDFNRTTIYTLTGNRAHLSNMQDKKRLDKIMGSDLGL
;
A
#
# COMPACT_ATOMS: atom_id res chain seq x y z
N MET A 1 8.13 16.18 -42.97
CA MET A 1 7.51 17.44 -42.53
C MET A 1 6.30 17.71 -43.41
N THR A 2 5.11 17.62 -42.83
CA THR A 2 3.86 17.95 -43.51
C THR A 2 3.73 19.47 -43.52
N SER A 3 3.81 20.11 -44.68
CA SER A 3 3.59 21.56 -44.78
C SER A 3 2.09 21.84 -44.90
N LEU A 4 1.52 22.51 -43.91
CA LEU A 4 0.14 23.02 -44.01
C LEU A 4 0.06 24.14 -45.05
N SER A 5 -1.11 24.31 -45.67
CA SER A 5 -1.35 25.46 -46.52
C SER A 5 -1.36 26.75 -45.67
N GLN A 6 -1.04 27.90 -46.25
CA GLN A 6 -1.11 29.19 -45.52
C GLN A 6 -2.51 29.45 -44.93
N HIS A 7 -3.55 28.97 -45.61
CA HIS A 7 -4.92 29.09 -45.14
C HIS A 7 -5.17 28.21 -43.91
N ASP A 8 -4.75 26.95 -43.94
CA ASP A 8 -4.92 26.01 -42.82
C ASP A 8 -4.10 26.43 -41.60
N THR A 9 -2.88 26.95 -41.82
CA THR A 9 -2.06 27.54 -40.76
C THR A 9 -2.81 28.68 -40.07
N GLN A 10 -3.37 29.64 -40.82
CA GLN A 10 -4.08 30.76 -40.23
C GLN A 10 -5.30 30.32 -39.41
N ILE A 11 -6.07 29.34 -39.91
CA ILE A 11 -7.22 28.78 -39.18
C ILE A 11 -6.77 28.16 -37.85
N LEU A 12 -5.69 27.37 -37.87
CA LEU A 12 -5.17 26.74 -36.67
C LEU A 12 -4.68 27.77 -35.64
N LEU A 13 -4.03 28.84 -36.10
CA LEU A 13 -3.58 29.95 -35.26
C LEU A 13 -4.77 30.64 -34.58
N ASP A 14 -5.75 31.06 -35.36
CA ASP A 14 -6.91 31.81 -34.85
C ASP A 14 -7.69 30.98 -33.81
N GLU A 15 -7.87 29.69 -34.09
CA GLU A 15 -8.54 28.77 -33.17
C GLU A 15 -7.73 28.53 -31.89
N THR A 16 -6.40 28.40 -31.99
CA THR A 16 -5.51 28.25 -30.83
C THR A 16 -5.60 29.44 -29.89
N PHE A 17 -5.49 30.67 -30.40
CA PHE A 17 -5.57 31.87 -29.57
C PHE A 17 -6.98 32.05 -28.96
N ARG A 18 -8.02 31.73 -29.72
CA ARG A 18 -9.41 31.77 -29.22
C ARG A 18 -9.60 30.81 -28.05
N LEU A 19 -9.19 29.55 -28.19
CA LEU A 19 -9.31 28.54 -27.13
C LEU A 19 -8.45 28.88 -25.91
N SER A 20 -7.20 29.28 -26.14
CA SER A 20 -6.27 29.62 -25.07
C SER A 20 -6.79 30.75 -24.19
N ARG A 21 -7.26 31.85 -24.80
CA ARG A 21 -7.86 32.97 -24.08
C ARG A 21 -9.07 32.55 -23.24
N ASN A 22 -9.92 31.67 -23.79
CA ASN A 22 -11.08 31.15 -23.06
C ASN A 22 -10.64 30.27 -21.87
N CYS A 23 -9.58 29.48 -22.02
CA CYS A 23 -9.00 28.65 -20.95
C CYS A 23 -8.46 29.50 -19.81
N GLU A 24 -7.76 30.58 -20.10
CA GLU A 24 -7.24 31.51 -19.08
C GLU A 24 -8.37 32.22 -18.31
N LEU A 25 -9.38 32.72 -19.02
CA LEU A 25 -10.56 33.34 -18.41
C LEU A 25 -11.27 32.33 -17.50
N ARG A 26 -11.45 31.09 -17.97
CA ARG A 26 -12.12 30.02 -17.21
C ARG A 26 -11.31 29.61 -15.98
N ARG A 27 -9.98 29.50 -16.10
CA ARG A 27 -9.08 29.21 -14.97
C ARG A 27 -9.18 30.29 -13.90
N THR A 28 -9.20 31.56 -14.30
CA THR A 28 -9.37 32.70 -13.38
C THR A 28 -10.74 32.66 -12.70
N SER A 29 -11.80 32.42 -13.46
CA SER A 29 -13.17 32.32 -12.92
C SER A 29 -13.33 31.14 -11.95
N LEU A 30 -12.68 29.99 -12.20
CA LEU A 30 -12.69 28.85 -11.27
C LEU A 30 -12.03 29.18 -9.93
N ARG A 31 -11.01 30.04 -9.90
CA ARG A 31 -10.36 30.48 -8.66
C ARG A 31 -11.18 31.49 -7.86
N GLN A 32 -12.11 32.18 -8.53
CA GLN A 32 -12.89 33.28 -7.95
C GLN A 32 -14.32 32.90 -7.59
N GLY A 33 -14.82 31.74 -8.04
CA GLY A 33 -16.18 31.29 -7.73
C GLY A 33 -16.35 31.04 -6.23
N THR A 34 -17.30 31.74 -5.60
CA THR A 34 -17.53 31.62 -4.15
C THR A 34 -18.91 31.06 -3.79
N SER A 35 -19.88 31.09 -4.72
CA SER A 35 -21.22 30.53 -4.49
C SER A 35 -21.46 29.23 -5.26
N ALA A 36 -22.29 28.35 -4.73
CA ALA A 36 -22.64 27.07 -5.36
C ALA A 36 -23.20 27.25 -6.78
N GLN A 37 -24.10 28.22 -6.98
CA GLN A 37 -24.68 28.50 -8.30
C GLN A 37 -23.63 28.98 -9.32
N GLN A 38 -22.68 29.82 -8.90
CA GLN A 38 -21.57 30.22 -9.76
C GLN A 38 -20.67 29.04 -10.10
N LEU A 39 -20.36 28.18 -9.13
CA LEU A 39 -19.53 26.99 -9.33
C LEU A 39 -20.20 25.98 -10.29
N SER A 40 -21.52 25.79 -10.21
CA SER A 40 -22.26 24.96 -11.17
C SER A 40 -22.21 25.50 -12.59
N GLN A 41 -22.50 26.80 -12.79
CA GLN A 41 -22.36 27.43 -14.11
C GLN A 41 -20.94 27.33 -14.64
N ASN A 42 -19.97 27.59 -13.75
CA ASN A 42 -18.55 27.48 -14.04
C ASN A 42 -18.14 26.08 -14.51
N PHE A 43 -18.75 25.05 -13.93
CA PHE A 43 -18.51 23.67 -14.32
C PHE A 43 -19.07 23.34 -15.70
N GLU A 44 -20.30 23.76 -16.02
CA GLU A 44 -20.88 23.57 -17.35
C GLU A 44 -20.03 24.24 -18.45
N TYR A 45 -19.57 25.47 -18.19
CA TYR A 45 -18.67 26.18 -19.11
C TYR A 45 -17.32 25.48 -19.24
N TYR A 46 -16.78 24.98 -18.13
CA TYR A 46 -15.55 24.19 -18.15
C TYR A 46 -15.72 22.95 -19.02
N GLN A 47 -16.79 22.16 -18.85
CA GLN A 47 -17.02 20.94 -19.63
C GLN A 47 -17.08 21.24 -21.13
N LYS A 48 -17.85 22.26 -21.54
CA LYS A 48 -17.93 22.68 -22.95
C LYS A 48 -16.58 23.09 -23.52
N LEU A 49 -15.82 23.91 -22.77
CA LEU A 49 -14.52 24.38 -23.22
C LEU A 49 -13.49 23.25 -23.29
N ALA A 50 -13.46 22.37 -22.30
CA ALA A 50 -12.54 21.25 -22.26
C ALA A 50 -12.83 20.24 -23.39
N TYR A 51 -14.11 20.01 -23.71
CA TYR A 51 -14.51 19.25 -24.90
C TYR A 51 -14.03 19.93 -26.19
N SER A 52 -14.21 21.25 -26.35
CA SER A 52 -13.67 21.97 -27.51
C SER A 52 -12.14 21.88 -27.63
N CYS A 53 -11.42 21.86 -26.50
CA CYS A 53 -9.97 21.65 -26.51
C CYS A 53 -9.61 20.24 -26.99
N GLN A 54 -10.38 19.21 -26.63
CA GLN A 54 -10.16 17.86 -27.15
C GLN A 54 -10.46 17.76 -28.64
N GLU A 55 -11.58 18.29 -29.11
CA GLU A 55 -11.93 18.33 -30.55
C GLU A 55 -10.84 19.02 -31.38
N PHE A 56 -10.32 20.15 -30.88
CA PHE A 56 -9.19 20.84 -31.50
C PHE A 56 -7.96 19.93 -31.60
N LEU A 57 -7.56 19.28 -30.50
CA LEU A 57 -6.40 18.38 -30.52
C LEU A 57 -6.61 17.13 -31.37
N VAL A 58 -7.83 16.60 -31.48
CA VAL A 58 -8.17 15.51 -32.40
C VAL A 58 -8.01 15.98 -33.85
N GLY A 59 -8.45 17.20 -34.16
CA GLY A 59 -8.23 17.85 -35.45
C GLY A 59 -6.73 17.97 -35.76
N VAL A 60 -5.92 18.41 -34.79
CA VAL A 60 -4.45 18.48 -34.93
C VAL A 60 -3.84 17.10 -35.14
N GLN A 61 -4.22 16.10 -34.34
CA GLN A 61 -3.75 14.72 -34.46
C GLN A 61 -3.99 14.15 -35.86
N SER A 62 -5.11 14.50 -36.51
CA SER A 62 -5.40 14.05 -37.87
C SER A 62 -4.43 14.61 -38.93
N GLN A 63 -3.83 15.77 -38.65
CA GLN A 63 -2.86 16.44 -39.53
C GLN A 63 -1.40 16.07 -39.18
N PHE A 64 -1.15 15.76 -37.90
CA PHE A 64 0.16 15.43 -37.35
C PHE A 64 0.11 14.05 -36.65
N PRO A 65 0.49 12.96 -37.35
CA PRO A 65 0.42 11.61 -36.80
C PRO A 65 1.21 11.41 -35.50
N ALA A 66 2.31 12.15 -35.30
CA ALA A 66 3.05 12.20 -34.05
C ALA A 66 2.96 13.58 -33.41
N ALA A 67 2.72 13.63 -32.09
CA ALA A 67 2.63 14.91 -31.37
C ALA A 67 3.92 15.73 -31.49
N LYS A 68 5.08 15.06 -31.50
CA LYS A 68 6.37 15.72 -31.72
C LYS A 68 6.39 16.52 -33.02
N ASP A 69 5.84 16.00 -34.12
CA ASP A 69 5.83 16.70 -35.40
C ASP A 69 5.02 18.00 -35.32
N PHE A 70 3.93 18.00 -34.55
CA PHE A 70 3.13 19.19 -34.29
C PHE A 70 3.90 20.22 -33.45
N PHE A 71 4.61 19.78 -32.42
CA PHE A 71 5.42 20.67 -31.60
C PHE A 71 6.62 21.25 -32.37
N ASP A 72 7.32 20.43 -33.14
CA ASP A 72 8.42 20.86 -34.02
C ASP A 72 7.91 21.87 -35.08
N TRP A 73 6.70 21.65 -35.62
CA TRP A 73 6.05 22.60 -36.53
C TRP A 73 5.70 23.93 -35.84
N CYS A 74 5.16 23.87 -34.60
CA CYS A 74 4.88 25.08 -33.81
C CYS A 74 6.13 25.91 -33.55
N ASP A 75 7.28 25.27 -33.33
CA ASP A 75 8.55 25.97 -33.05
C ASP A 75 9.21 26.51 -34.33
N GLY A 76 9.11 25.81 -35.45
CA GLY A 76 9.82 26.16 -36.69
C GLY A 76 9.08 27.15 -37.60
N GLU A 77 7.76 27.01 -37.72
CA GLU A 77 6.98 27.68 -38.78
C GLU A 77 6.12 28.83 -38.26
N CYS A 78 6.02 29.01 -36.93
CA CYS A 78 5.11 29.98 -36.36
C CYS A 78 5.83 31.22 -35.78
N PRO A 79 5.37 32.44 -36.12
CA PRO A 79 5.99 33.68 -35.66
C PRO A 79 5.69 34.05 -34.19
N VAL A 80 4.77 33.33 -33.54
CA VAL A 80 4.37 33.50 -32.14
C VAL A 80 4.49 32.15 -31.44
N SER A 81 4.87 32.11 -30.16
CA SER A 81 5.03 30.88 -29.37
C SER A 81 3.67 30.21 -29.07
N ILE A 82 3.02 29.66 -30.10
CA ILE A 82 1.78 28.88 -30.00
C ILE A 82 1.99 27.65 -29.15
N ILE A 83 3.21 27.11 -29.16
CA ILE A 83 3.59 26.01 -28.27
C ILE A 83 3.26 26.36 -26.81
N ALA A 84 3.51 27.58 -26.36
CA ALA A 84 3.18 28.00 -25.01
C ALA A 84 1.66 28.02 -24.77
N GLU A 85 0.88 28.53 -25.72
CA GLU A 85 -0.59 28.55 -25.63
C GLU A 85 -1.18 27.14 -25.55
N VAL A 86 -0.71 26.24 -26.41
CA VAL A 86 -1.20 24.85 -26.44
C VAL A 86 -0.79 24.10 -25.16
N THR A 87 0.48 24.20 -24.76
CA THR A 87 1.02 23.48 -23.61
C THR A 87 0.48 23.99 -22.28
N GLN A 88 0.31 25.31 -22.13
CA GLN A 88 -0.08 25.91 -20.86
C GLN A 88 -1.59 26.00 -20.68
N ASN A 89 -2.35 26.10 -21.77
CA ASN A 89 -3.77 26.41 -21.70
C ASN A 89 -4.65 25.31 -22.31
N ILE A 90 -4.35 24.81 -23.51
CA ILE A 90 -5.24 23.84 -24.20
C ILE A 90 -5.09 22.41 -23.67
N ILE A 91 -3.85 21.89 -23.65
CA ILE A 91 -3.57 20.50 -23.21
C ILE A 91 -4.10 20.24 -21.78
N PRO A 92 -3.87 21.12 -20.79
CA PRO A 92 -4.39 20.92 -19.45
C PRO A 92 -5.90 20.72 -19.41
N PHE A 93 -6.67 21.55 -20.12
CA PHE A 93 -8.13 21.43 -20.16
C PHE A 93 -8.57 20.16 -20.88
N ALA A 94 -7.93 19.84 -22.01
CA ALA A 94 -8.25 18.64 -22.77
C ALA A 94 -7.99 17.35 -21.96
N MET A 95 -6.89 17.29 -21.21
CA MET A 95 -6.51 16.09 -20.46
C MET A 95 -7.33 15.89 -19.18
N THR A 96 -7.88 16.96 -18.59
CA THR A 96 -8.75 16.87 -17.40
C THR A 96 -10.22 16.57 -17.72
N HIS A 97 -10.58 16.32 -18.98
CA HIS A 97 -11.96 16.03 -19.37
C HIS A 97 -12.18 14.57 -19.74
N GLU A 98 -13.08 13.92 -19.02
CA GLU A 98 -13.51 12.55 -19.31
C GLU A 98 -14.30 12.48 -20.62
N SER A 99 -13.76 11.81 -21.64
CA SER A 99 -14.42 11.59 -22.93
C SER A 99 -13.89 10.36 -23.67
N CYS A 100 -14.51 10.01 -24.81
CA CYS A 100 -14.02 8.96 -25.70
C CYS A 100 -12.72 9.34 -26.43
N HIS A 101 -12.39 10.62 -26.56
CA HIS A 101 -11.17 11.08 -27.24
C HIS A 101 -9.91 10.97 -26.37
N LEU A 102 -10.10 10.96 -25.04
CA LEU A 102 -8.99 11.05 -24.10
C LEU A 102 -7.98 9.90 -24.24
N THR A 103 -8.43 8.67 -24.53
CA THR A 103 -7.53 7.54 -24.75
C THR A 103 -6.58 7.79 -25.94
N ALA A 104 -7.14 8.18 -27.09
CA ALA A 104 -6.38 8.39 -28.32
C ALA A 104 -5.43 9.60 -28.20
N LEU A 105 -5.93 10.70 -27.65
CA LEU A 105 -5.12 11.90 -27.40
C LEU A 105 -4.01 11.63 -26.39
N GLY A 106 -4.31 10.89 -25.32
CA GLY A 106 -3.32 10.51 -24.32
C GLY A 106 -2.17 9.74 -24.94
N ARG A 107 -2.46 8.69 -25.73
CA ARG A 107 -1.43 7.90 -26.43
C ARG A 107 -0.61 8.75 -27.41
N TRP A 108 -1.26 9.68 -28.12
CA TRP A 108 -0.58 10.59 -29.06
C TRP A 108 0.36 11.58 -28.35
N LEU A 109 -0.05 12.13 -27.21
CA LEU A 109 0.74 13.13 -26.47
C LEU A 109 1.81 12.51 -25.55
N SER A 110 1.60 11.29 -25.05
CA SER A 110 2.35 10.68 -23.95
C SER A 110 3.87 10.76 -24.11
N ALA A 111 4.41 10.29 -25.25
CA ALA A 111 5.85 10.29 -25.51
C ALA A 111 6.47 11.70 -25.47
N THR A 112 5.74 12.70 -26.01
CA THR A 112 6.22 14.08 -26.04
C THR A 112 6.14 14.72 -24.66
N LEU A 113 5.06 14.45 -23.92
CA LEU A 113 4.90 14.95 -22.55
C LEU A 113 5.91 14.33 -21.59
N LYS A 114 6.24 13.04 -21.76
CA LYS A 114 7.28 12.35 -20.99
C LYS A 114 8.65 13.00 -21.22
N ALA A 115 9.04 13.19 -22.48
CA ALA A 115 10.30 13.85 -22.83
C ALA A 115 10.37 15.29 -22.29
N ALA A 116 9.27 16.05 -22.38
CA ALA A 116 9.20 17.40 -21.82
C ALA A 116 9.34 17.41 -20.29
N ASN A 117 8.75 16.43 -19.60
CA ASN A 117 8.82 16.33 -18.14
C ASN A 117 10.21 15.92 -17.61
N GLU A 118 10.97 15.16 -18.41
CA GLU A 118 12.35 14.76 -18.12
C GLU A 118 13.37 15.88 -18.38
N SER A 119 12.98 16.95 -19.09
CA SER A 119 13.85 18.10 -19.38
C SER A 119 14.08 19.01 -18.15
N GLU A 120 15.24 19.67 -18.08
CA GLU A 120 15.60 20.54 -16.95
C GLU A 120 14.71 21.80 -16.85
N ASP A 121 14.10 22.26 -17.96
CA ASP A 121 13.24 23.45 -17.96
C ASP A 121 11.78 23.14 -17.62
N ARG A 122 11.56 22.80 -16.34
CA ARG A 122 10.21 22.45 -15.82
C ARG A 122 9.17 23.58 -15.91
N ARG A 123 9.58 24.82 -16.20
CA ARG A 123 8.69 26.00 -16.21
C ARG A 123 7.58 25.92 -17.28
N TYR A 124 7.78 25.09 -18.30
CA TYR A 124 6.84 24.88 -19.40
C TYR A 124 6.25 23.46 -19.42
N SER A 125 6.37 22.68 -18.34
CA SER A 125 5.84 21.32 -18.30
C SER A 125 4.30 21.33 -18.44
N PRO A 126 3.73 20.80 -19.54
CA PRO A 126 2.28 20.73 -19.72
C PRO A 126 1.64 19.83 -18.67
N LEU A 127 2.41 18.84 -18.18
CA LEU A 127 1.98 17.90 -17.15
C LEU A 127 1.72 18.61 -15.81
N GLU A 128 2.63 19.50 -15.39
CA GLU A 128 2.46 20.28 -14.15
C GLU A 128 1.26 21.25 -14.26
N LYS A 129 1.07 21.89 -15.43
CA LYS A 129 -0.13 22.72 -15.67
C LYS A 129 -1.42 21.90 -15.65
N THR A 130 -1.37 20.66 -16.11
CA THR A 130 -2.50 19.72 -16.04
C THR A 130 -2.79 19.33 -14.60
N LYS A 131 -1.76 19.03 -13.79
CA LYS A 131 -1.89 18.76 -12.34
C LYS A 131 -2.47 19.97 -11.59
N ASP A 132 -1.98 21.18 -11.88
CA ASP A 132 -2.48 22.42 -11.28
C ASP A 132 -3.98 22.62 -11.55
N LEU A 133 -4.41 22.43 -12.80
CA LEU A 133 -5.81 22.53 -13.18
C LEU A 133 -6.64 21.42 -12.53
N PHE A 134 -6.17 20.18 -12.56
CA PHE A 134 -6.81 19.06 -11.90
C PHE A 134 -7.03 19.32 -10.40
N GLY A 135 -6.00 19.76 -9.68
CA GLY A 135 -6.09 20.10 -8.26
C GLY A 135 -7.01 21.30 -7.99
N LEU A 136 -7.16 22.23 -8.93
CA LEU A 136 -8.17 23.28 -8.86
C LEU A 136 -9.59 22.72 -9.03
N LEU A 137 -9.81 21.86 -10.02
CA LEU A 137 -11.12 21.25 -10.29
C LEU A 137 -11.58 20.38 -9.12
N CYS A 138 -10.71 19.52 -8.56
CA CYS A 138 -11.08 18.70 -7.41
C CYS A 138 -11.44 19.55 -6.19
N ARG A 139 -10.69 20.63 -5.90
CA ARG A 139 -10.98 21.51 -4.75
C ARG A 139 -12.25 22.34 -4.91
N GLN A 140 -12.54 22.81 -6.12
CA GLN A 140 -13.65 23.74 -6.35
C GLN A 140 -14.94 23.02 -6.72
N LEU A 141 -14.84 21.86 -7.38
CA LEU A 141 -15.96 21.18 -8.03
C LEU A 141 -16.14 19.72 -7.59
N GLY A 142 -15.26 19.20 -6.72
CA GLY A 142 -15.32 17.81 -6.24
C GLY A 142 -16.50 17.54 -5.31
N ASP A 143 -16.90 18.54 -4.52
CA ASP A 143 -17.95 18.43 -3.49
C ASP A 143 -19.28 19.09 -3.91
N LEU A 144 -19.44 19.46 -5.18
CA LEU A 144 -20.70 20.04 -5.67
C LEU A 144 -21.84 19.01 -5.61
N GLU A 145 -22.99 19.41 -5.07
CA GLU A 145 -24.21 18.61 -5.09
C GLU A 145 -24.72 18.45 -6.55
N GLY A 146 -24.96 17.20 -6.97
CA GLY A 146 -25.39 16.87 -8.34
C GLY A 146 -24.25 16.41 -9.25
N GLU A 147 -23.99 17.13 -10.34
CA GLU A 147 -22.91 16.82 -11.28
C GLU A 147 -21.57 17.37 -10.77
N LYS A 148 -20.92 16.58 -9.92
CA LYS A 148 -19.54 16.84 -9.51
C LYS A 148 -18.54 16.52 -10.60
N TYR A 149 -17.38 17.17 -10.53
CA TYR A 149 -16.24 16.80 -11.38
C TYR A 149 -15.88 15.32 -11.17
N ARG A 150 -15.83 14.57 -12.29
CA ARG A 150 -15.43 13.16 -12.31
C ARG A 150 -14.02 13.09 -12.90
N GLU A 151 -13.07 12.62 -12.09
CA GLU A 151 -11.72 12.38 -12.56
C GLU A 151 -11.72 11.30 -13.64
N PRO A 152 -10.85 11.42 -14.66
CA PRO A 152 -10.81 10.44 -15.72
C PRO A 152 -10.55 9.01 -15.24
N ALA A 153 -11.33 8.06 -15.75
CA ALA A 153 -11.16 6.64 -15.40
C ALA A 153 -9.95 6.04 -16.13
N PHE A 154 -9.17 5.20 -15.46
CA PHE A 154 -8.03 4.51 -16.09
C PHE A 154 -8.45 3.35 -17.00
N TYR A 155 -9.52 2.64 -16.63
CA TYR A 155 -10.13 1.58 -17.43
C TYR A 155 -11.60 1.93 -17.70
N ILE A 156 -11.98 2.01 -18.97
CA ILE A 156 -13.35 2.32 -19.39
C ILE A 156 -13.60 1.74 -20.80
N TYR A 157 -14.85 1.36 -21.08
CA TYR A 157 -15.25 0.81 -22.39
C TYR A 157 -14.42 -0.39 -22.86
N GLY A 158 -13.89 -1.19 -21.93
CA GLY A 158 -13.11 -2.37 -22.26
C GLY A 158 -11.66 -2.08 -22.68
N GLU A 159 -11.13 -0.88 -22.43
CA GLU A 159 -9.74 -0.56 -22.70
C GLU A 159 -9.06 0.19 -21.54
N PHE A 160 -7.75 -0.05 -21.40
CA PHE A 160 -6.89 0.77 -20.56
C PHE A 160 -6.44 2.02 -21.30
N ARG A 161 -6.45 3.14 -20.58
CA ARG A 161 -5.91 4.40 -21.07
C ARG A 161 -4.40 4.46 -20.93
N ASP A 162 -3.81 5.55 -21.45
CA ASP A 162 -2.36 5.76 -21.38
C ASP A 162 -1.85 5.70 -19.94
N GLY A 163 -0.98 4.72 -19.66
CA GLY A 163 -0.50 4.44 -18.31
C GLY A 163 0.40 5.53 -17.76
N PHE A 164 1.31 6.08 -18.57
CA PHE A 164 2.20 7.16 -18.12
C PHE A 164 1.41 8.39 -17.68
N LEU A 165 0.45 8.83 -18.50
CA LEU A 165 -0.36 10.00 -18.18
C LEU A 165 -1.26 9.76 -16.98
N HIS A 166 -1.92 8.61 -16.89
CA HIS A 166 -2.80 8.32 -15.75
C HIS A 166 -2.01 8.11 -14.47
N ASP A 167 -0.86 7.47 -14.49
CA ASP A 167 -0.01 7.35 -13.30
C ASP A 167 0.49 8.72 -12.83
N SER A 168 0.86 9.58 -13.78
CA SER A 168 1.35 10.92 -13.47
C SER A 168 0.29 11.90 -12.96
N LEU A 169 -0.95 11.82 -13.48
CA LEU A 169 -2.03 12.79 -13.21
C LEU A 169 -3.12 12.25 -12.27
N TYR A 170 -3.41 10.96 -12.39
CA TYR A 170 -4.56 10.28 -11.81
C TYR A 170 -4.15 8.96 -11.14
N SER A 171 -3.01 8.91 -10.45
CA SER A 171 -2.46 7.68 -9.82
C SER A 171 -3.48 6.93 -8.96
N ARG A 172 -4.36 7.67 -8.27
CA ARG A 172 -5.48 7.11 -7.50
C ARG A 172 -6.43 6.28 -8.37
N LYS A 173 -6.72 6.72 -9.60
CA LYS A 173 -7.57 6.01 -10.56
C LYS A 173 -6.89 4.78 -11.16
N VAL A 174 -5.57 4.82 -11.32
CA VAL A 174 -4.78 3.61 -11.64
C VAL A 174 -4.91 2.61 -10.51
N SER A 175 -4.58 3.01 -9.27
CA SER A 175 -4.71 2.15 -8.09
C SER A 175 -6.12 1.57 -7.93
N HIS A 176 -7.16 2.39 -8.08
CA HIS A 176 -8.55 1.93 -7.98
C HIS A 176 -8.92 0.93 -9.07
N ALA A 177 -8.46 1.11 -10.31
CA ALA A 177 -8.71 0.15 -11.36
C ALA A 177 -8.00 -1.19 -11.08
N ILE A 178 -6.77 -1.15 -10.54
CA ILE A 178 -6.03 -2.35 -10.14
C ILE A 178 -6.73 -3.07 -8.98
N VAL A 179 -7.19 -2.36 -7.96
CA VAL A 179 -7.96 -2.95 -6.85
C VAL A 179 -9.22 -3.63 -7.39
N ASN A 180 -9.97 -2.97 -8.28
CA ASN A 180 -11.15 -3.60 -8.90
C ASN A 180 -10.81 -4.89 -9.66
N ILE A 181 -9.67 -4.95 -10.36
CA ILE A 181 -9.22 -6.17 -11.05
C ILE A 181 -8.97 -7.29 -10.04
N ILE A 182 -8.31 -6.97 -8.93
CA ILE A 182 -8.02 -7.93 -7.86
C ILE A 182 -9.33 -8.41 -7.25
N ASP A 183 -10.17 -7.50 -6.78
CA ASP A 183 -11.47 -7.79 -6.15
C ASP A 183 -12.38 -8.64 -7.06
N ASP A 184 -12.45 -8.31 -8.36
CA ASP A 184 -13.22 -9.09 -9.34
C ASP A 184 -12.67 -10.51 -9.53
N SER A 185 -11.38 -10.73 -9.23
CA SER A 185 -10.67 -11.98 -9.50
C SER A 185 -10.59 -12.93 -8.31
N VAL A 186 -10.57 -12.42 -7.07
CA VAL A 186 -10.38 -13.22 -5.83
C VAL A 186 -11.31 -14.45 -5.80
N ASP A 187 -12.60 -14.24 -6.05
CA ASP A 187 -13.61 -15.32 -5.99
C ASP A 187 -14.06 -15.82 -7.37
N ASN A 188 -13.42 -15.35 -8.46
CA ASN A 188 -13.86 -15.64 -9.82
C ASN A 188 -12.68 -15.92 -10.78
N PRO A 189 -12.28 -17.20 -10.93
CA PRO A 189 -11.21 -17.60 -11.84
C PRO A 189 -11.47 -17.25 -13.31
N GLU A 190 -12.74 -17.18 -13.75
CA GLU A 190 -13.06 -16.79 -15.13
C GLU A 190 -12.79 -15.29 -15.36
N ALA A 191 -13.13 -14.45 -14.37
CA ALA A 191 -12.79 -13.03 -14.38
C ALA A 191 -11.27 -12.82 -14.35
N ALA A 192 -10.54 -13.57 -13.51
CA ALA A 192 -9.09 -13.53 -13.46
C ALA A 192 -8.46 -13.78 -14.84
N ARG A 193 -8.90 -14.84 -15.55
CA ARG A 193 -8.42 -15.16 -16.91
C ARG A 193 -8.78 -14.09 -17.94
N ALA A 194 -9.98 -13.51 -17.85
CA ALA A 194 -10.40 -12.43 -18.73
C ALA A 194 -9.51 -11.19 -18.51
N TRP A 195 -9.22 -10.84 -17.26
CA TRP A 195 -8.32 -9.75 -16.92
C TRP A 195 -6.88 -10.00 -17.36
N ILE A 196 -6.35 -11.21 -17.13
CA ILE A 196 -5.01 -11.60 -17.61
C ILE A 196 -4.90 -11.39 -19.11
N LYS A 197 -5.89 -11.86 -19.88
CA LYS A 197 -5.92 -11.66 -21.34
C LYS A 197 -5.95 -10.17 -21.69
N GLN A 198 -6.83 -9.39 -21.07
CA GLN A 198 -6.95 -7.95 -21.32
C GLN A 198 -5.65 -7.18 -21.02
N ILE A 199 -5.00 -7.52 -19.90
CA ILE A 199 -3.70 -6.94 -19.51
C ILE A 199 -2.62 -7.37 -20.51
N HIS A 200 -2.62 -8.63 -20.96
CA HIS A 200 -1.67 -9.14 -21.95
C HIS A 200 -1.79 -8.45 -23.31
N ASP A 201 -3.01 -8.32 -23.82
CA ASP A 201 -3.29 -7.62 -25.06
C ASP A 201 -2.83 -6.16 -24.97
N THR A 202 -3.06 -5.52 -23.81
CA THR A 202 -2.59 -4.15 -23.54
C THR A 202 -1.07 -4.05 -23.46
N CYS A 203 -0.39 -4.99 -22.80
CA CYS A 203 1.07 -5.01 -22.72
C CYS A 203 1.72 -5.19 -24.11
N THR A 204 1.07 -5.93 -24.98
CA THR A 204 1.56 -6.19 -26.35
C THR A 204 1.34 -4.96 -27.24
N GLN A 205 0.17 -4.33 -27.17
CA GLN A 205 -0.17 -3.16 -27.99
C GLN A 205 0.49 -1.88 -27.48
N TRP A 206 0.54 -1.69 -26.15
CA TRP A 206 1.00 -0.47 -25.49
C TRP A 206 1.95 -0.80 -24.31
N PRO A 207 3.22 -1.12 -24.58
CA PRO A 207 4.15 -1.62 -23.57
C PRO A 207 4.33 -0.73 -22.34
N GLU A 208 4.38 0.60 -22.52
CA GLU A 208 4.50 1.55 -21.40
C GLU A 208 3.27 1.50 -20.48
N THR A 209 2.07 1.41 -21.03
CA THR A 209 0.83 1.23 -20.25
C THR A 209 0.83 -0.13 -19.56
N GLY A 210 1.21 -1.18 -20.26
CA GLY A 210 1.34 -2.52 -19.71
C GLY A 210 2.31 -2.57 -18.52
N LYS A 211 3.43 -1.83 -18.61
CA LYS A 211 4.39 -1.69 -17.51
C LYS A 211 3.75 -1.06 -16.28
N VAL A 212 3.05 0.07 -16.42
CA VAL A 212 2.34 0.74 -15.30
C VAL A 212 1.33 -0.21 -14.64
N ILE A 213 0.53 -0.92 -15.45
CA ILE A 213 -0.43 -1.91 -14.95
C ILE A 213 0.29 -3.00 -14.17
N LYS A 214 1.33 -3.63 -14.76
CA LYS A 214 2.05 -4.73 -14.12
C LYS A 214 2.80 -4.32 -12.87
N ASP A 215 3.43 -3.15 -12.86
CA ASP A 215 4.16 -2.64 -11.69
C ASP A 215 3.18 -2.32 -10.55
N THR A 216 2.06 -1.64 -10.84
CA THR A 216 1.03 -1.35 -9.82
C THR A 216 0.35 -2.63 -9.32
N LEU A 217 0.04 -3.57 -10.22
CA LEU A 217 -0.57 -4.85 -9.88
C LEU A 217 0.41 -5.73 -9.09
N ARG A 218 1.71 -5.74 -9.42
CA ARG A 218 2.76 -6.39 -8.62
C ARG A 218 2.78 -5.84 -7.20
N ASP A 219 2.80 -4.51 -7.05
CA ASP A 219 2.85 -3.87 -5.74
C ASP A 219 1.67 -4.26 -4.86
N ARG A 220 0.47 -4.35 -5.45
CA ARG A 220 -0.75 -4.77 -4.76
C ARG A 220 -0.82 -6.26 -4.46
N LEU A 221 -0.51 -7.11 -5.44
CA LEU A 221 -0.48 -8.56 -5.25
C LEU A 221 0.54 -9.02 -4.20
N MET A 222 1.57 -8.21 -3.90
CA MET A 222 2.49 -8.46 -2.77
C MET A 222 1.84 -8.20 -1.40
N ASP A 223 0.83 -7.34 -1.33
CA ASP A 223 0.12 -6.99 -0.10
C ASP A 223 -1.17 -7.81 0.10
N ASP A 224 -1.79 -8.24 -1.00
CA ASP A 224 -3.07 -8.96 -0.98
C ASP A 224 -2.90 -10.48 -0.72
N PRO A 225 -3.95 -11.17 -0.22
CA PRO A 225 -3.96 -12.62 -0.01
C PRO A 225 -3.63 -13.41 -1.29
N VAL A 226 -2.89 -14.52 -1.18
CA VAL A 226 -2.55 -15.36 -2.35
C VAL A 226 -3.76 -16.13 -2.87
N ALA A 227 -4.61 -16.64 -1.97
CA ALA A 227 -5.73 -17.51 -2.32
C ALA A 227 -6.70 -16.83 -3.30
N GLY A 228 -6.99 -17.50 -4.42
CA GLY A 228 -7.91 -17.01 -5.45
C GLY A 228 -7.27 -16.09 -6.49
N LEU A 229 -6.02 -15.65 -6.26
CA LEU A 229 -5.25 -14.79 -7.16
C LEU A 229 -4.10 -15.52 -7.86
N ASP A 230 -4.06 -16.85 -7.79
CA ASP A 230 -2.97 -17.68 -8.30
C ASP A 230 -2.67 -17.40 -9.78
N ASP A 231 -3.69 -17.41 -10.65
CA ASP A 231 -3.53 -17.15 -12.08
C ASP A 231 -2.97 -15.72 -12.35
N LEU A 232 -3.47 -14.72 -11.61
CA LEU A 232 -3.01 -13.32 -11.75
C LEU A 232 -1.57 -13.16 -11.26
N ARG A 233 -1.22 -13.81 -10.16
CA ARG A 233 0.14 -13.83 -9.60
C ARG A 233 1.09 -14.54 -10.56
N GLU A 234 0.72 -15.72 -11.07
CA GLU A 234 1.53 -16.44 -12.06
C GLU A 234 1.77 -15.57 -13.30
N TYR A 235 0.77 -14.82 -13.74
CA TYR A 235 0.92 -13.96 -14.91
C TYR A 235 1.81 -12.72 -14.68
N VAL A 236 1.70 -12.08 -13.52
CA VAL A 236 2.37 -10.79 -13.21
C VAL A 236 3.76 -11.00 -12.61
N LEU A 237 3.88 -11.96 -11.70
CA LEU A 237 5.09 -12.30 -10.96
C LEU A 237 5.84 -13.48 -11.60
N GLY A 238 5.18 -14.24 -12.49
CA GLY A 238 5.69 -15.50 -13.04
C GLY A 238 5.31 -16.69 -12.14
N GLN A 239 5.79 -17.89 -12.49
CA GLN A 239 5.82 -19.06 -11.59
C GLN A 239 6.78 -18.88 -10.39
N ALA A 240 7.13 -17.64 -10.08
CA ALA A 240 8.14 -17.31 -9.11
C ALA A 240 7.58 -17.60 -7.71
N MET A 241 8.24 -18.52 -7.01
CA MET A 241 8.10 -18.64 -5.57
C MET A 241 8.26 -17.25 -4.93
N PRO A 242 7.49 -16.91 -3.88
CA PRO A 242 7.56 -15.60 -3.24
C PRO A 242 9.01 -15.22 -2.96
N THR A 243 9.44 -14.03 -3.36
CA THR A 243 10.83 -13.61 -3.15
C THR A 243 11.08 -13.37 -1.65
N GLY A 244 12.33 -13.46 -1.20
CA GLY A 244 12.65 -13.15 0.20
C GLY A 244 12.17 -11.74 0.61
N PHE A 245 12.21 -10.78 -0.31
CA PHE A 245 11.67 -9.43 -0.10
C PHE A 245 10.14 -9.41 0.10
N GLU A 246 9.39 -10.18 -0.71
CA GLU A 246 7.94 -10.34 -0.53
C GLU A 246 7.65 -10.98 0.83
N CYS A 247 8.39 -12.03 1.20
CA CYS A 247 8.25 -12.69 2.48
C CYS A 247 8.48 -11.74 3.66
N SER A 248 9.57 -10.97 3.65
CA SER A 248 9.84 -9.94 4.67
C SER A 248 8.73 -8.90 4.76
N LYS A 249 8.16 -8.48 3.62
CA LYS A 249 7.08 -7.49 3.57
C LYS A 249 5.79 -8.06 4.19
N ARG A 250 5.40 -9.28 3.81
CA ARG A 250 4.24 -9.99 4.37
C ARG A 250 4.39 -10.23 5.86
N LEU A 251 5.56 -10.67 6.31
CA LEU A 251 5.84 -10.87 7.74
C LEU A 251 5.69 -9.56 8.53
N ARG A 252 6.25 -8.46 8.02
CA ARG A 252 6.09 -7.14 8.66
C ARG A 252 4.62 -6.75 8.79
N HIS A 253 3.85 -6.93 7.71
CA HIS A 253 2.44 -6.61 7.70
C HIS A 253 1.63 -7.47 8.70
N LEU A 254 1.95 -8.77 8.80
CA LEU A 254 1.38 -9.66 9.80
C LEU A 254 1.65 -9.16 11.23
N VAL A 255 2.89 -8.81 11.54
CA VAL A 255 3.28 -8.30 12.88
C VAL A 255 2.56 -7.00 13.22
N GLU A 256 2.49 -6.05 12.28
CA GLU A 256 1.71 -4.81 12.45
C GLU A 256 0.23 -5.09 12.72
N ARG A 257 -0.35 -6.09 12.07
CA ARG A 257 -1.74 -6.53 12.31
C ARG A 257 -1.91 -7.21 13.66
N PHE A 258 -0.95 -7.98 14.15
CA PHE A 258 -1.03 -8.64 15.46
C PHE A 258 -1.20 -7.66 16.61
N PHE A 259 -0.53 -6.51 16.54
CA PHE A 259 -0.55 -5.49 17.59
C PHE A 259 -1.59 -4.39 17.40
N SER A 260 -2.22 -4.30 16.23
CA SER A 260 -3.25 -3.30 15.94
C SER A 260 -4.69 -3.80 16.12
N THR A 261 -4.91 -5.10 16.39
CA THR A 261 -6.26 -5.67 16.49
C THR A 261 -6.45 -6.64 17.66
N ARG A 262 -7.68 -6.62 18.20
CA ARG A 262 -8.16 -7.61 19.18
C ARG A 262 -8.85 -8.80 18.54
N ARG A 263 -9.15 -8.72 17.24
CA ARG A 263 -9.86 -9.76 16.50
C ARG A 263 -8.90 -10.89 16.14
N GLU A 264 -9.44 -12.09 16.03
CA GLU A 264 -8.73 -13.19 15.39
C GLU A 264 -8.55 -12.85 13.91
N LEU A 265 -7.34 -13.06 13.41
CA LEU A 265 -6.98 -12.79 12.03
C LEU A 265 -6.96 -14.09 11.24
N ASP A 266 -7.39 -14.01 9.98
CA ASP A 266 -7.05 -15.04 9.01
C ASP A 266 -5.58 -14.86 8.59
N LEU A 267 -4.76 -15.85 8.92
CA LEU A 267 -3.31 -15.87 8.70
C LEU A 267 -2.91 -16.78 7.53
N GLU A 268 -3.82 -17.67 7.11
CA GLU A 268 -3.52 -18.75 6.18
C GLU A 268 -2.96 -18.24 4.85
N PRO A 269 -3.48 -17.15 4.23
CA PRO A 269 -2.97 -16.69 2.95
C PRO A 269 -1.52 -16.18 3.02
N ASP A 270 -1.17 -15.45 4.08
CA ASP A 270 0.17 -14.87 4.24
C ASP A 270 1.17 -15.94 4.65
N VAL A 271 0.82 -16.81 5.62
CA VAL A 271 1.73 -17.86 6.08
C VAL A 271 1.99 -18.89 4.98
N SER A 272 0.96 -19.25 4.20
CA SER A 272 1.14 -20.14 3.05
C SER A 272 2.12 -19.55 2.03
N ALA A 273 2.07 -18.24 1.80
CA ALA A 273 3.03 -17.57 0.92
C ALA A 273 4.46 -17.62 1.47
N LEU A 274 4.65 -17.44 2.78
CA LEU A 274 5.97 -17.58 3.41
C LEU A 274 6.53 -19.00 3.26
N LEU A 275 5.69 -20.01 3.50
CA LEU A 275 6.05 -21.42 3.40
C LEU A 275 6.45 -21.86 1.99
N LEU A 276 6.01 -21.15 0.95
CA LEU A 276 6.45 -21.41 -0.42
C LEU A 276 7.91 -21.00 -0.68
N ASN A 277 8.59 -20.33 0.25
CA ASN A 277 10.00 -19.96 0.13
C ASN A 277 10.85 -20.62 1.22
N ASP A 278 11.24 -21.88 1.00
CA ASP A 278 12.08 -22.68 1.91
C ASP A 278 13.35 -21.95 2.36
N ARG A 279 13.99 -21.20 1.45
CA ARG A 279 15.22 -20.47 1.76
C ARG A 279 14.95 -19.34 2.75
N TYR A 280 13.87 -18.59 2.54
CA TYR A 280 13.47 -17.53 3.47
C TYR A 280 13.13 -18.13 4.84
N MET A 281 12.34 -19.21 4.86
CA MET A 281 11.94 -19.91 6.08
C MET A 281 13.17 -20.40 6.88
N GLY A 282 14.15 -20.99 6.22
CA GLY A 282 15.35 -21.54 6.87
C GLY A 282 16.44 -20.53 7.22
N GLU A 283 16.61 -19.46 6.45
CA GLU A 283 17.76 -18.54 6.60
C GLU A 283 17.40 -17.17 7.20
N ALA A 284 16.17 -16.67 7.02
CA ALA A 284 15.85 -15.26 7.24
C ALA A 284 14.64 -15.01 8.17
N LEU A 285 13.65 -15.91 8.20
CA LEU A 285 12.39 -15.71 8.91
C LEU A 285 12.58 -15.26 10.37
N ILE A 286 13.42 -15.96 11.12
CA ILE A 286 13.62 -15.69 12.55
C ILE A 286 14.24 -14.31 12.77
N GLU A 287 15.23 -13.93 11.96
CA GLU A 287 15.88 -12.62 12.07
C GLU A 287 14.92 -11.48 11.71
N ASP A 288 14.15 -11.63 10.63
CA ASP A 288 13.15 -10.64 10.23
C ASP A 288 12.01 -10.54 11.25
N LEU A 289 11.54 -11.67 11.79
CA LEU A 289 10.49 -11.69 12.81
C LEU A 289 10.95 -10.95 14.06
N ILE A 290 12.17 -11.23 14.53
CA ILE A 290 12.78 -10.50 15.66
C ILE A 290 12.85 -9.01 15.34
N GLY A 291 13.37 -8.62 14.17
CA GLY A 291 13.45 -7.20 13.79
C GLY A 291 12.08 -6.50 13.73
N CYS A 292 11.05 -7.19 13.26
CA CYS A 292 9.68 -6.65 13.25
C CYS A 292 9.10 -6.51 14.68
N LEU A 293 9.34 -7.49 15.56
CA LEU A 293 8.89 -7.47 16.95
C LEU A 293 9.62 -6.39 17.78
N GLU A 294 10.92 -6.22 17.59
CA GLU A 294 11.69 -5.14 18.23
C GLU A 294 11.18 -3.77 17.80
N LYS A 295 10.88 -3.60 16.52
CA LYS A 295 10.29 -2.37 16.00
C LYS A 295 8.93 -2.10 16.63
N ALA A 296 8.06 -3.11 16.72
CA ALA A 296 6.76 -2.96 17.36
C ALA A 296 6.87 -2.54 18.85
N GLY A 297 7.85 -3.08 19.58
CA GLY A 297 8.17 -2.66 20.96
C GLY A 297 8.56 -1.19 21.04
N LYS A 298 9.51 -0.75 20.20
CA LYS A 298 9.95 0.65 20.13
C LYS A 298 8.83 1.61 19.73
N ASP A 299 8.05 1.27 18.70
CA ASP A 299 6.93 2.10 18.25
C ASP A 299 5.88 2.28 19.37
N ALA A 300 5.67 1.25 20.19
CA ALA A 300 4.79 1.30 21.36
C ALA A 300 5.37 2.15 22.51
N GLU A 301 6.66 2.02 22.82
CA GLU A 301 7.37 2.85 23.78
C GLU A 301 7.33 4.34 23.37
N ASP A 302 7.67 4.64 22.11
CA ASP A 302 7.65 5.99 21.55
C ASP A 302 6.24 6.61 21.59
N ALA A 303 5.20 5.85 21.24
CA ALA A 303 3.83 6.32 21.31
C ALA A 303 3.38 6.62 22.75
N TYR A 304 3.82 5.80 23.71
CA TYR A 304 3.54 6.02 25.13
C TYR A 304 4.24 7.27 25.66
N GLU A 305 5.53 7.46 25.35
CA GLU A 305 6.32 8.61 25.80
C GLU A 305 5.84 9.92 25.17
N ASN A 306 5.54 9.92 23.86
CA ASN A 306 5.19 11.13 23.13
C ASN A 306 3.71 11.52 23.27
N HIS A 307 2.82 10.54 23.46
CA HIS A 307 1.37 10.77 23.39
C HIS A 307 0.59 10.24 24.61
N GLY A 308 1.26 9.60 25.57
CA GLY A 308 0.60 8.96 26.72
C GLY A 308 -0.36 7.83 26.32
N ALA A 309 -0.27 7.36 25.08
CA ALA A 309 -1.15 6.33 24.56
C ALA A 309 -0.63 4.96 24.99
N THR A 310 -1.36 4.28 25.88
CA THR A 310 -1.08 2.86 26.15
C THR A 310 -1.47 2.02 24.93
N PRO A 311 -0.64 1.05 24.53
CA PRO A 311 -0.99 0.13 23.45
C PRO A 311 -2.29 -0.61 23.72
N ASP A 312 -2.98 -0.96 22.64
CA ASP A 312 -4.11 -1.86 22.71
C ASP A 312 -3.67 -3.27 23.11
N SER A 313 -4.54 -4.00 23.81
CA SER A 313 -4.25 -5.40 24.15
C SER A 313 -4.28 -6.25 22.87
N PRO A 314 -3.17 -6.85 22.43
CA PRO A 314 -3.17 -7.71 21.26
C PRO A 314 -3.92 -9.02 21.54
N ASN A 315 -4.42 -9.66 20.48
CA ASN A 315 -4.91 -11.03 20.57
C ASN A 315 -3.73 -12.01 20.50
N LEU A 316 -3.31 -12.54 21.65
CA LEU A 316 -2.18 -13.47 21.77
C LEU A 316 -2.33 -14.74 20.90
N ARG A 317 -3.56 -15.11 20.53
CA ARG A 317 -3.81 -16.25 19.64
C ARG A 317 -3.29 -16.01 18.23
N ASN A 318 -3.24 -14.77 17.74
CA ASN A 318 -2.74 -14.49 16.40
C ASN A 318 -1.24 -14.86 16.30
N LEU A 319 -0.41 -14.42 17.24
CA LEU A 319 1.00 -14.82 17.32
C LEU A 319 1.16 -16.33 17.55
N THR A 320 0.37 -16.90 18.47
CA THR A 320 0.39 -18.35 18.75
C THR A 320 0.07 -19.19 17.51
N ASN A 321 -0.95 -18.78 16.74
CA ASN A 321 -1.35 -19.46 15.51
C ASN A 321 -0.30 -19.27 14.42
N PHE A 322 0.27 -18.06 14.30
CA PHE A 322 1.37 -17.80 13.38
C PHE A 322 2.56 -18.74 13.64
N TYR A 323 3.03 -18.87 14.88
CA TYR A 323 4.14 -19.76 15.21
C TYR A 323 3.87 -21.22 14.81
N LYS A 324 2.63 -21.68 15.04
CA LYS A 324 2.21 -23.04 14.68
C LYS A 324 2.12 -23.25 13.18
N MET A 325 1.56 -22.28 12.45
CA MET A 325 1.40 -22.36 10.99
C MET A 325 2.72 -22.18 10.26
N ALA A 326 3.64 -21.36 10.79
CA ALA A 326 4.99 -21.19 10.28
C ALA A 326 5.95 -22.31 10.73
N GLU A 327 5.45 -23.33 11.45
CA GLU A 327 6.19 -24.49 11.94
C GLU A 327 7.44 -24.15 12.76
N LEU A 328 7.39 -23.07 13.55
CA LEU A 328 8.50 -22.70 14.43
C LEU A 328 8.70 -23.74 15.52
N ASP A 329 9.94 -24.19 15.67
CA ASP A 329 10.28 -25.16 16.70
C ASP A 329 10.50 -24.50 18.07
N VAL A 330 10.75 -25.34 19.09
CA VAL A 330 10.95 -24.86 20.46
C VAL A 330 12.21 -24.01 20.59
N ASP A 331 13.26 -24.29 19.82
CA ASP A 331 14.53 -23.56 19.88
C ASP A 331 14.36 -22.16 19.26
N ASP A 332 13.66 -22.05 18.14
CA ASP A 332 13.28 -20.79 17.51
C ASP A 332 12.46 -19.91 18.46
N LEU A 333 11.44 -20.50 19.10
CA LEU A 333 10.62 -19.80 20.08
C LEU A 333 11.44 -19.32 21.28
N CYS A 334 12.36 -20.14 21.80
CA CYS A 334 13.25 -19.72 22.87
C CYS A 334 14.17 -18.57 22.42
N LYS A 335 14.71 -18.62 21.20
CA LYS A 335 15.57 -17.57 20.65
C LYS A 335 14.83 -16.24 20.54
N ILE A 336 13.61 -16.24 20.00
CA ILE A 336 12.75 -15.05 19.93
C ILE A 336 12.50 -14.50 21.34
N ALA A 337 12.15 -15.36 22.31
CA ALA A 337 11.90 -14.95 23.69
C ALA A 337 13.14 -14.32 24.36
N MET A 338 14.32 -14.88 24.14
CA MET A 338 15.59 -14.36 24.68
C MET A 338 15.92 -12.96 24.16
N VAL A 339 15.69 -12.71 22.87
CA VAL A 339 15.97 -11.40 22.27
C VAL A 339 14.90 -10.38 22.64
N ILE A 340 13.62 -10.70 22.38
CA ILE A 340 12.53 -9.72 22.47
C ILE A 340 12.12 -9.45 23.92
N THR A 341 11.87 -10.51 24.69
CA THR A 341 11.36 -10.39 26.05
C THR A 341 12.51 -10.28 27.06
N GLY A 342 13.52 -11.13 26.92
CA GLY A 342 14.63 -11.22 27.86
C GLY A 342 15.70 -10.13 27.67
N ARG A 343 15.70 -9.47 26.50
CA ARG A 343 16.74 -8.49 26.08
C ARG A 343 18.16 -9.01 26.33
N ILE A 344 18.34 -10.32 26.18
CA ILE A 344 19.59 -11.03 26.47
C ILE A 344 20.61 -10.70 25.38
N SER A 345 21.85 -10.44 25.78
CA SER A 345 22.89 -10.06 24.82
C SER A 345 23.24 -11.22 23.88
N ARG A 346 23.71 -10.92 22.66
CA ARG A 346 24.11 -11.94 21.69
C ARG A 346 25.15 -12.92 22.23
N GLY A 347 26.08 -12.45 23.06
CA GLY A 347 27.09 -13.30 23.70
C GLY A 347 26.45 -14.31 24.66
N GLU A 348 25.53 -13.86 25.50
CA GLU A 348 24.81 -14.73 26.44
C GLU A 348 23.86 -15.70 25.71
N ILE A 349 23.25 -15.29 24.59
CA ILE A 349 22.42 -16.19 23.77
C ILE A 349 23.23 -17.42 23.32
N ILE A 350 24.47 -17.22 22.87
CA ILE A 350 25.38 -18.32 22.48
C ILE A 350 25.61 -19.27 23.67
N ASP A 351 25.81 -18.74 24.87
CA ASP A 351 25.99 -19.56 26.09
C ASP A 351 24.71 -20.33 26.47
N TYR A 352 23.54 -19.75 26.20
CA TYR A 352 22.24 -20.35 26.46
C TYR A 352 21.80 -21.36 25.40
N GLU A 353 22.29 -21.26 24.16
CA GLU A 353 22.02 -22.23 23.08
C GLU A 353 22.47 -23.66 23.46
N GLU A 354 23.45 -23.81 24.34
CA GLU A 354 23.86 -25.14 24.85
C GLU A 354 22.95 -25.67 25.99
N LYS A 355 21.99 -24.88 26.48
CA LYS A 355 21.11 -25.23 27.59
C LYS A 355 19.76 -25.78 27.11
N THR A 356 19.05 -26.45 28.00
CA THR A 356 17.68 -26.92 27.71
C THR A 356 16.73 -25.75 27.52
N PRO A 357 15.68 -25.88 26.68
CA PRO A 357 14.67 -24.84 26.47
C PRO A 357 14.06 -24.29 27.77
N ALA A 358 13.82 -25.15 28.77
CA ALA A 358 13.30 -24.74 30.06
C ALA A 358 14.25 -23.78 30.81
N VAL A 359 15.57 -24.02 30.74
CA VAL A 359 16.57 -23.11 31.34
C VAL A 359 16.60 -21.77 30.61
N ARG A 360 16.53 -21.78 29.27
CA ARG A 360 16.48 -20.54 28.47
C ARG A 360 15.24 -19.71 28.83
N MET A 361 14.07 -20.34 28.90
CA MET A 361 12.82 -19.66 29.28
C MET A 361 12.80 -19.16 30.72
N LYS A 362 13.41 -19.89 31.67
CA LYS A 362 13.59 -19.39 33.05
C LYS A 362 14.43 -18.10 33.07
N ALA A 363 15.51 -18.04 32.28
CA ALA A 363 16.33 -16.84 32.16
C ALA A 363 15.54 -15.66 31.56
N VAL A 364 14.74 -15.91 30.52
CA VAL A 364 13.83 -14.90 29.93
C VAL A 364 12.87 -14.34 30.98
N MET A 365 12.18 -15.22 31.72
CA MET A 365 11.21 -14.78 32.73
C MET A 365 11.88 -14.02 33.89
N ALA A 366 13.11 -14.39 34.25
CA ALA A 366 13.88 -13.68 35.27
C ALA A 366 14.22 -12.24 34.82
N GLN A 367 14.68 -12.06 33.58
CA GLN A 367 14.98 -10.73 33.04
C GLN A 367 13.73 -9.87 32.83
N SER A 368 12.67 -10.44 32.27
CA SER A 368 11.38 -9.75 32.12
C SER A 368 10.85 -9.22 33.46
N ARG A 369 11.07 -9.97 34.55
CA ARG A 369 10.68 -9.55 35.90
C ARG A 369 11.58 -8.45 36.46
N ALA A 370 12.87 -8.44 36.13
CA ALA A 370 13.78 -7.39 36.58
C ALA A 370 13.39 -6.03 35.98
N ASP A 371 12.94 -6.03 34.72
CA ASP A 371 12.58 -4.82 33.98
C ASP A 371 11.14 -4.34 34.26
N SER A 372 10.20 -5.25 34.56
CA SER A 372 8.78 -4.91 34.79
C SER A 372 8.44 -4.71 36.26
N SER A 373 7.84 -3.55 36.59
CA SER A 373 7.65 -3.08 37.98
C SER A 373 6.62 -3.85 38.85
N SER A 374 6.13 -5.03 38.44
CA SER A 374 5.60 -6.11 39.32
C SER A 374 4.56 -7.03 38.65
N LYS A 375 4.05 -6.72 37.46
CA LYS A 375 2.93 -7.46 36.85
C LYS A 375 3.11 -7.71 35.36
N TYR A 376 2.69 -8.90 34.94
CA TYR A 376 2.49 -9.24 33.55
C TYR A 376 1.35 -8.40 32.97
N ASP A 377 1.60 -7.76 31.83
CA ASP A 377 0.71 -6.90 31.07
C ASP A 377 0.91 -7.16 29.56
N PRO A 378 0.03 -7.97 28.93
CA PRO A 378 0.17 -8.34 27.52
C PRO A 378 -0.04 -7.18 26.55
N ARG A 379 -0.40 -5.98 27.02
CA ARG A 379 -0.49 -4.79 26.15
C ARG A 379 0.87 -4.39 25.59
N TRP A 380 1.95 -4.67 26.32
CA TRP A 380 3.30 -4.41 25.85
C TRP A 380 3.74 -5.51 24.88
N PRO A 381 4.24 -5.17 23.67
CA PRO A 381 4.63 -6.16 22.67
C PRO A 381 5.58 -7.24 23.19
N GLU A 382 6.58 -6.89 23.98
CA GLU A 382 7.55 -7.83 24.54
C GLU A 382 6.90 -8.87 25.47
N GLN A 383 5.87 -8.44 26.22
CA GLN A 383 5.13 -9.32 27.11
C GLN A 383 4.07 -10.14 26.36
N ALA A 384 3.47 -9.59 25.31
CA ALA A 384 2.62 -10.35 24.40
C ALA A 384 3.38 -11.47 23.69
N VAL A 385 4.62 -11.18 23.26
CA VAL A 385 5.53 -12.17 22.67
C VAL A 385 5.83 -13.27 23.69
N MET A 386 6.19 -12.91 24.93
CA MET A 386 6.37 -13.89 26.01
C MET A 386 5.12 -14.76 26.20
N GLY A 387 3.95 -14.13 26.28
CA GLY A 387 2.69 -14.82 26.50
C GLY A 387 2.36 -15.82 25.40
N SER A 388 2.47 -15.39 24.15
CA SER A 388 2.22 -16.25 22.97
C SER A 388 3.22 -17.41 22.87
N ILE A 389 4.49 -17.18 23.22
CA ILE A 389 5.51 -18.24 23.26
C ILE A 389 5.18 -19.24 24.36
N LEU A 390 4.88 -18.79 25.59
CA LEU A 390 4.46 -19.68 26.68
C LEU A 390 3.19 -20.48 26.33
N MET A 391 2.28 -19.94 25.53
CA MET A 391 1.10 -20.68 25.04
C MET A 391 1.42 -21.70 23.93
N SER A 392 2.58 -21.59 23.30
CA SER A 392 3.02 -22.45 22.19
C SER A 392 3.95 -23.58 22.63
N LEU A 393 4.60 -23.43 23.79
CA LEU A 393 5.56 -24.42 24.30
C LEU A 393 4.88 -25.73 24.77
N PRO A 394 5.59 -26.87 24.62
CA PRO A 394 5.23 -28.14 25.24
C PRO A 394 4.97 -28.07 26.77
N GLN A 395 4.02 -28.87 27.25
CA GLN A 395 3.56 -28.84 28.65
C GLN A 395 4.63 -29.27 29.67
N ASP A 396 5.54 -30.16 29.30
CA ASP A 396 6.67 -30.59 30.11
C ASP A 396 7.66 -29.43 30.36
N ILE A 397 7.98 -28.65 29.32
CA ILE A 397 8.81 -27.45 29.42
C ILE A 397 8.12 -26.40 30.29
N LEU A 398 6.83 -26.12 30.06
CA LEU A 398 6.06 -25.18 30.86
C LEU A 398 5.97 -25.58 32.32
N ALA A 399 5.79 -26.87 32.59
CA ALA A 399 5.79 -27.39 33.95
C ALA A 399 7.14 -27.10 34.64
N GLU A 400 8.26 -27.33 33.96
CA GLU A 400 9.58 -27.07 34.51
C GLU A 400 9.83 -25.57 34.78
N VAL A 401 9.43 -24.69 33.86
CA VAL A 401 9.55 -23.23 34.00
C VAL A 401 8.67 -22.69 35.12
N ALA A 402 7.45 -23.23 35.26
CA ALA A 402 6.52 -22.84 36.31
C ALA A 402 7.07 -23.17 37.71
N GLN A 403 7.81 -24.27 37.87
CA GLN A 403 8.32 -24.67 39.19
C GLN A 403 9.48 -23.80 39.72
N ASP A 404 10.02 -22.88 38.90
CA ASP A 404 11.13 -22.01 39.28
C ASP A 404 10.77 -21.04 40.42
N ASN A 405 9.66 -20.31 40.28
CA ASN A 405 9.21 -19.35 41.28
C ASN A 405 7.71 -19.01 41.15
N ASP A 406 7.12 -18.43 42.19
CA ASP A 406 5.69 -18.10 42.26
C ASP A 406 5.23 -17.07 41.21
N PHE A 407 6.13 -16.22 40.71
CA PHE A 407 5.81 -15.31 39.61
C PHE A 407 5.60 -16.11 38.32
N ASN A 408 6.51 -17.02 37.98
CA ASN A 408 6.38 -17.89 36.81
C ASN A 408 5.11 -18.75 36.89
N ARG A 409 4.84 -19.35 38.07
CA ARG A 409 3.59 -20.09 38.32
C ARG A 409 2.36 -19.26 37.98
N THR A 410 2.30 -18.05 38.51
CA THR A 410 1.16 -17.15 38.32
C THR A 410 1.01 -16.78 36.85
N THR A 411 2.08 -16.35 36.19
CA THR A 411 2.04 -15.91 34.78
C THR A 411 1.62 -17.06 33.86
N ILE A 412 2.23 -18.24 34.00
CA ILE A 412 1.90 -19.42 33.19
C ILE A 412 0.46 -19.86 33.48
N TYR A 413 0.02 -19.82 34.73
CA TYR A 413 -1.38 -20.11 35.09
C TYR A 413 -2.34 -19.12 34.43
N THR A 414 -2.07 -17.82 34.49
CA THR A 414 -2.92 -16.78 33.88
C THR A 414 -3.05 -16.96 32.37
N LEU A 415 -2.02 -17.46 31.70
CA LEU A 415 -2.03 -17.71 30.26
C LEU A 415 -2.71 -19.02 29.86
N THR A 416 -2.46 -20.10 30.61
CA THR A 416 -2.89 -21.45 30.25
C THR A 416 -4.19 -21.90 30.92
N GLY A 417 -4.57 -21.27 32.03
CA GLY A 417 -5.65 -21.71 32.92
C GLY A 417 -5.37 -23.03 33.63
N ASN A 418 -4.19 -23.64 33.46
CA ASN A 418 -3.91 -24.96 33.99
C ASN A 418 -3.47 -24.89 35.47
N ARG A 419 -4.39 -25.28 36.36
CA ARG A 419 -4.20 -25.25 37.83
C ARG A 419 -3.01 -26.07 38.32
N ALA A 420 -2.53 -27.05 37.56
CA ALA A 420 -1.35 -27.84 37.94
C ALA A 420 -0.09 -26.99 38.14
N HIS A 421 0.04 -25.86 37.42
CA HIS A 421 1.18 -24.95 37.54
C HIS A 421 1.22 -24.18 38.88
N LEU A 422 0.09 -24.04 39.57
CA LEU A 422 -0.01 -23.39 40.88
C LEU A 422 0.38 -24.31 42.05
N SER A 423 0.72 -25.57 41.78
CA SER A 423 1.20 -26.50 42.81
C SER A 423 2.39 -25.91 43.58
N ASN A 424 2.47 -26.12 44.90
CA ASN A 424 3.60 -25.69 45.74
C ASN A 424 3.89 -24.18 45.77
N MET A 425 2.94 -23.32 45.37
CA MET A 425 3.07 -21.87 45.48
C MET A 425 3.25 -21.44 46.95
N GLN A 426 4.26 -20.63 47.24
CA GLN A 426 4.61 -20.22 48.62
C GLN A 426 3.84 -18.96 49.05
N ASP A 427 3.61 -18.03 48.12
CA ASP A 427 2.85 -16.80 48.33
C ASP A 427 1.35 -17.08 48.38
N LYS A 428 0.88 -17.44 49.57
CA LYS A 428 -0.53 -17.73 49.85
C LYS A 428 -1.46 -16.55 49.52
N LYS A 429 -1.02 -15.30 49.71
CA LYS A 429 -1.86 -14.13 49.41
C LYS A 429 -2.12 -14.00 47.92
N ARG A 430 -1.08 -14.24 47.11
CA ARG A 430 -1.20 -14.22 45.65
C ARG A 430 -2.01 -15.41 45.14
N LEU A 431 -1.84 -16.59 45.73
CA LEU A 431 -2.67 -17.76 45.42
C LEU A 431 -4.15 -17.50 45.73
N ASP A 432 -4.46 -16.98 46.93
CA ASP A 432 -5.83 -16.64 47.32
C ASP A 432 -6.45 -15.60 46.39
N LYS A 433 -5.66 -14.61 45.94
CA LYS A 433 -6.12 -13.61 44.97
C LYS A 433 -6.47 -14.24 43.61
N ILE A 434 -5.64 -15.16 43.13
CA ILE A 434 -5.88 -15.87 41.86
C ILE A 434 -7.15 -16.73 41.97
N MET A 435 -7.23 -17.55 43.02
CA MET A 435 -8.39 -18.40 43.26
C MET A 435 -9.67 -17.59 43.48
N GLY A 436 -9.59 -16.47 44.20
CA GLY A 436 -10.71 -15.53 44.37
C GLY A 436 -11.17 -14.97 43.03
N SER A 437 -10.25 -14.52 42.19
CA SER A 437 -10.55 -14.05 40.83
C SER A 437 -11.23 -15.11 39.98
N ASP A 438 -10.77 -16.37 40.02
CA ASP A 438 -11.38 -17.48 39.28
C ASP A 438 -12.81 -17.81 39.75
N LEU A 439 -13.08 -17.52 41.03
CA LEU A 439 -14.39 -17.70 41.66
C LEU A 439 -15.29 -16.45 41.49
N GLY A 440 -14.79 -15.37 40.90
CA GLY A 440 -15.51 -14.10 40.76
C GLY A 440 -15.69 -13.31 42.06
N LEU A 441 -14.83 -13.54 43.05
CA LEU A 441 -14.76 -12.84 44.34
C LEU A 441 -13.79 -11.66 44.27
#